data_AF-A0A2H1EFU6-F1
#
_entry.id   AF-A0A2H1EFU6-F1
#
_cell.length_a   1.000
_cell.length_b   1.000
_cell.length_c   1.000
_cell.angle_alpha   90.00
_cell.angle_beta   90.00
_cell.angle_gamma   90.00
#
_symmetry.space_group_name_H-M   'P 1'
#
loop_
_entity.id
_entity.type
_entity.pdbx_description
1 polymer ?
#
loop_
_entity_poly.entity_id
_entity_poly.type
_entity_poly.pdbx_seq_one_letter_code
_entity_poly.pdbx_strand_id
1 'polypeptide(L)'
;MQITTEDLELPVVDAEFIEENKKQVSKTRSKNGGPYSKFERDKRRQEVYKLHFEYGYSARKISELMKINRNTVNGYIDYWYTKIYNKSNILNPENVIIFNMQRLEVQRTRLREQLDKAESFQERLALERLIYEIDCKILHIHNKLGESSKRIVDLSVGVINKWLKDNKKDNRLLTLFDKISVSDKAKEKITKIIKEDKIRPSI
;
A
#
# COMPACT_ATOMS: atom_id res chain seq x y z
N MET A 1 -59.88 40.14 -10.10
CA MET A 1 -59.10 40.77 -11.18
C MET A 1 -57.93 39.85 -11.48
N GLN A 2 -58.02 39.12 -12.58
CA GLN A 2 -57.01 38.18 -13.06
C GLN A 2 -55.95 38.99 -13.82
N ILE A 3 -54.68 38.81 -13.47
CA ILE A 3 -53.56 39.32 -14.27
C ILE A 3 -53.20 38.21 -15.26
N THR A 4 -53.28 38.57 -16.52
CA THR A 4 -53.08 37.75 -17.72
C THR A 4 -51.61 37.38 -17.91
N THR A 5 -51.39 36.17 -18.42
CA THR A 5 -50.09 35.59 -18.80
C THR A 5 -49.64 36.09 -20.17
N GLU A 6 -49.32 37.37 -20.27
CA GLU A 6 -48.60 37.94 -21.41
C GLU A 6 -47.32 38.60 -20.88
N ASP A 7 -46.21 38.40 -21.59
CA ASP A 7 -44.85 38.94 -21.33
C ASP A 7 -43.83 38.05 -20.59
N LEU A 8 -43.68 36.80 -21.05
CA LEU A 8 -42.40 36.09 -20.95
C LEU A 8 -42.02 35.53 -22.33
N GLU A 9 -41.49 36.41 -23.18
CA GLU A 9 -40.83 36.02 -24.42
C GLU A 9 -39.57 35.22 -24.07
N LEU A 10 -39.61 33.91 -24.30
CA LEU A 10 -38.42 33.06 -24.26
C LEU A 10 -37.54 33.40 -25.48
N PRO A 11 -36.22 33.56 -25.31
CA PRO A 11 -35.33 33.87 -26.42
C PRO A 11 -35.39 32.73 -27.45
N VAL A 12 -35.84 33.07 -28.67
CA VAL A 12 -35.88 32.16 -29.80
C VAL A 12 -34.44 31.92 -30.26
N VAL A 13 -33.94 30.72 -29.97
CA VAL A 13 -32.62 30.27 -30.45
C VAL A 13 -32.74 30.00 -31.94
N ASP A 14 -32.08 30.83 -32.75
CA ASP A 14 -32.08 30.69 -34.21
C ASP A 14 -31.43 29.35 -34.65
N ALA A 15 -31.96 28.75 -35.70
CA ALA A 15 -31.45 27.50 -36.26
C ALA A 15 -29.99 27.64 -36.74
N GLU A 16 -29.60 28.84 -37.19
CA GLU A 16 -28.20 29.16 -37.51
C GLU A 16 -27.28 29.05 -36.29
N PHE A 17 -27.71 29.51 -35.11
CA PHE A 17 -26.93 29.40 -33.87
C PHE A 17 -26.73 27.94 -33.43
N ILE A 18 -27.73 27.09 -33.67
CA ILE A 18 -27.64 25.64 -33.39
C ILE A 18 -26.70 24.95 -34.39
N GLU A 19 -26.75 25.34 -35.66
CA GLU A 19 -25.91 24.75 -36.71
C GLU A 19 -24.44 25.14 -36.58
N GLU A 20 -24.17 26.41 -36.22
CA GLU A 20 -22.82 26.92 -35.99
C GLU A 20 -22.17 26.28 -34.75
N ASN A 21 -22.94 26.09 -33.66
CA ASN A 21 -22.48 25.33 -32.50
C ASN A 21 -22.27 23.84 -32.81
N LYS A 22 -23.11 23.21 -33.65
CA LYS A 22 -22.88 21.83 -34.11
C LYS A 22 -21.59 21.69 -34.92
N LYS A 23 -21.24 22.68 -35.75
CA LYS A 23 -19.97 22.74 -36.50
C LYS A 23 -18.77 22.97 -35.58
N GLN A 24 -18.93 23.65 -34.43
CA GLN A 24 -17.88 23.78 -33.42
C GLN A 24 -17.70 22.50 -32.57
N VAL A 25 -18.77 21.79 -32.25
CA VAL A 25 -18.74 20.54 -31.45
C VAL A 25 -18.17 19.36 -32.25
N SER A 26 -18.28 19.35 -33.58
CA SER A 26 -17.74 18.27 -34.44
C SER A 26 -16.21 18.35 -34.66
N LYS A 27 -15.52 19.38 -34.16
CA LYS A 27 -14.06 19.40 -34.03
C LYS A 27 -13.59 18.68 -32.76
N THR A 28 -14.17 17.53 -32.43
CA THR A 28 -13.48 16.54 -31.59
C THR A 28 -12.28 16.03 -32.39
N ARG A 29 -11.13 16.69 -32.22
CA ARG A 29 -9.82 16.16 -32.62
C ARG A 29 -9.78 14.70 -32.16
N SER A 30 -9.71 13.77 -33.10
CA SER A 30 -9.33 12.40 -32.76
C SER A 30 -8.02 12.54 -31.99
N LYS A 31 -8.01 12.08 -30.73
CA LYS A 31 -6.78 12.02 -29.93
C LYS A 31 -5.92 10.90 -30.54
N ASN A 32 -5.36 11.17 -31.71
CA ASN A 32 -4.31 10.36 -32.30
C ASN A 32 -3.21 10.32 -31.24
N GLY A 33 -2.83 9.11 -30.84
CA GLY A 33 -1.88 8.88 -29.76
C GLY A 33 -0.68 9.80 -29.93
N GLY A 34 -0.14 10.30 -28.82
CA GLY A 34 1.05 11.14 -28.82
C GLY A 34 2.20 10.49 -29.62
N PRO A 35 3.35 11.18 -29.78
CA PRO A 35 4.38 10.88 -30.78
C PRO A 35 5.08 9.50 -30.66
N TYR A 36 4.65 8.64 -29.74
CA TYR A 36 5.20 7.32 -29.48
C TYR A 36 4.15 6.25 -29.69
N SER A 37 4.57 5.14 -30.31
CA SER A 37 3.75 3.94 -30.43
C SER A 37 3.39 3.36 -29.05
N LYS A 38 2.34 2.52 -28.99
CA LYS A 38 1.95 1.83 -27.76
C LYS A 38 3.10 1.02 -27.16
N PHE A 39 3.88 0.34 -28.00
CA PHE A 39 5.02 -0.47 -27.60
C PHE A 39 6.15 0.37 -26.99
N GLU A 40 6.52 1.48 -27.63
CA GLU A 40 7.57 2.37 -27.10
C GLU A 40 7.16 3.01 -25.78
N ARG A 41 5.88 3.40 -25.65
CA ARG A 41 5.34 3.89 -24.37
C ARG A 41 5.44 2.84 -23.28
N ASP A 42 5.17 1.57 -23.57
CA ASP A 42 5.28 0.49 -22.58
C ASP A 42 6.73 0.23 -22.19
N LYS A 43 7.65 0.19 -23.15
CA LYS A 43 9.09 0.06 -22.87
C LYS A 43 9.60 1.19 -21.99
N ARG A 44 9.25 2.44 -22.31
CA ARG A 44 9.61 3.62 -21.50
C ARG A 44 8.99 3.57 -20.11
N ARG A 45 7.73 3.14 -19.99
CA ARG A 45 7.09 2.95 -18.69
C ARG A 45 7.82 1.91 -17.86
N GLN A 46 8.18 0.76 -18.41
CA GLN A 46 8.93 -0.27 -17.68
C GLN A 46 10.31 0.22 -17.23
N GLU A 47 11.01 0.97 -18.09
CA GLU A 47 12.30 1.54 -17.71
C GLU A 47 12.15 2.58 -16.59
N VAL A 48 11.13 3.43 -16.63
CA VAL A 48 10.81 4.34 -15.51
C VAL A 48 10.44 3.56 -14.25
N TYR A 49 9.72 2.44 -14.37
CA TYR A 49 9.43 1.58 -13.21
C TYR A 49 10.72 1.11 -12.56
N LYS A 50 11.63 0.56 -13.37
CA LYS A 50 12.94 0.08 -12.94
C LYS A 50 13.73 1.21 -12.29
N LEU A 51 13.85 2.37 -12.94
CA LEU A 51 14.64 3.50 -12.44
C LEU A 51 14.06 4.12 -11.16
N HIS A 52 12.74 4.20 -11.04
CA HIS A 52 12.09 4.85 -9.91
C HIS A 52 11.87 3.90 -8.73
N PHE A 53 11.25 2.74 -8.95
CA PHE A 53 10.83 1.83 -7.87
C PHE A 53 11.93 0.86 -7.49
N GLU A 54 12.68 0.36 -8.47
CA GLU A 54 13.91 -0.34 -8.15
C GLU A 54 14.93 0.74 -7.82
N TYR A 55 15.61 1.37 -8.77
CA TYR A 55 16.80 2.23 -8.55
C TYR A 55 16.60 3.48 -7.66
N GLY A 56 15.37 3.83 -7.30
CA GLY A 56 15.10 4.92 -6.34
C GLY A 56 15.43 6.31 -6.87
N TYR A 57 15.61 6.45 -8.20
CA TYR A 57 15.96 7.72 -8.79
C TYR A 57 14.77 8.69 -8.78
N SER A 58 15.06 9.97 -8.56
CA SER A 58 14.07 11.03 -8.66
C SER A 58 13.62 11.21 -10.10
N ALA A 59 12.39 11.71 -10.30
CA ALA A 59 11.88 12.00 -11.64
C ALA A 59 12.79 12.95 -12.44
N ARG A 60 13.50 13.86 -11.75
CA ARG A 60 14.53 14.73 -12.35
C ARG A 60 15.69 13.91 -12.90
N LYS A 61 16.28 13.02 -12.09
CA LYS A 61 17.41 12.20 -12.52
C LYS A 61 17.04 11.25 -13.67
N ILE A 62 15.83 10.68 -13.61
CA ILE A 62 15.30 9.81 -14.67
C ILE A 62 15.10 10.59 -15.98
N SER A 63 14.56 11.81 -15.88
CA SER A 63 14.39 12.73 -17.02
C SER A 63 15.71 13.01 -17.74
N GLU A 64 16.78 13.23 -16.98
CA GLU A 64 18.14 13.41 -17.51
C GLU A 64 18.67 12.12 -18.18
N LEU A 65 18.58 10.97 -17.49
CA LEU A 65 19.10 9.68 -17.97
C LEU A 65 18.41 9.21 -19.26
N MET A 66 17.08 9.30 -19.30
CA MET A 66 16.28 8.80 -20.41
C MET A 66 16.04 9.87 -21.50
N LYS A 67 16.51 11.11 -21.30
CA LYS A 67 16.26 12.28 -22.16
C LYS A 67 14.77 12.48 -22.46
N ILE A 68 13.94 12.44 -21.41
CA ILE A 68 12.47 12.59 -21.48
C ILE A 68 12.06 13.76 -20.61
N ASN A 69 11.00 14.48 -20.99
CA ASN A 69 10.41 15.51 -20.12
C ASN A 69 10.03 14.94 -18.74
N ARG A 70 10.41 15.65 -17.66
CA ARG A 70 10.09 15.30 -16.27
C ARG A 70 8.60 15.06 -16.03
N ASN A 71 7.72 15.82 -16.65
CA ASN A 71 6.26 15.65 -16.53
C ASN A 71 5.80 14.32 -17.13
N THR A 72 6.44 13.86 -18.20
CA THR A 72 6.18 12.53 -18.78
C THR A 72 6.65 11.43 -17.83
N VAL A 73 7.81 11.61 -17.20
CA VAL A 73 8.30 10.67 -16.17
C VAL A 73 7.34 10.61 -14.99
N ASN A 74 6.88 11.76 -14.48
CA ASN A 74 5.87 11.83 -13.43
C ASN A 74 4.58 11.11 -13.85
N GLY A 75 4.06 11.36 -15.06
CA GLY A 75 2.88 10.66 -15.55
C GLY A 75 3.08 9.13 -15.68
N TYR A 76 4.29 8.66 -15.95
CA TYR A 76 4.61 7.23 -15.93
C TYR A 76 4.72 6.67 -14.50
N ILE A 77 5.28 7.44 -13.57
CA ILE A 77 5.31 7.10 -12.15
C ILE A 77 3.87 6.99 -11.62
N ASP A 78 3.01 7.97 -11.90
CA ASP A 78 1.60 7.99 -11.52
C ASP A 78 0.82 6.81 -12.13
N TYR A 79 1.12 6.45 -13.39
CA TYR A 79 0.56 5.26 -14.03
C TYR A 79 0.91 3.99 -13.24
N TRP A 80 2.16 3.85 -12.79
CA TRP A 80 2.56 2.69 -12.00
C TRP A 80 1.97 2.70 -10.60
N TYR A 81 1.94 3.84 -9.92
CA TYR A 81 1.22 3.97 -8.66
C TYR A 81 -0.25 3.58 -8.82
N THR A 82 -0.92 4.04 -9.88
CA THR A 82 -2.31 3.65 -10.18
C THR A 82 -2.44 2.15 -10.45
N LYS A 83 -1.48 1.54 -11.17
CA LYS A 83 -1.50 0.11 -11.47
C LYS A 83 -1.24 -0.74 -10.22
N ILE A 84 -0.33 -0.30 -9.36
CA ILE A 84 -0.08 -0.91 -8.05
C ILE A 84 -1.33 -0.74 -7.17
N TYR A 85 -1.92 0.46 -7.16
CA TYR A 85 -3.15 0.80 -6.43
C TYR A 85 -4.38 0.02 -6.87
N ASN A 86 -4.53 -0.24 -8.16
CA ASN A 86 -5.67 -1.03 -8.64
C ASN A 86 -5.47 -2.54 -8.42
N LYS A 87 -4.22 -2.99 -8.22
CA LYS A 87 -3.90 -4.41 -7.97
C LYS A 87 -3.84 -4.76 -6.49
N SER A 88 -3.58 -3.78 -5.63
CA SER A 88 -3.51 -3.95 -4.18
C SER A 88 -4.63 -3.12 -3.55
N ASN A 89 -5.41 -3.67 -2.64
CA ASN A 89 -6.41 -2.87 -1.94
C ASN A 89 -5.68 -1.89 -0.99
N ILE A 90 -5.23 -0.73 -1.50
CA ILE A 90 -4.34 0.23 -0.78
C ILE A 90 -5.05 0.94 0.37
N LEU A 91 -6.39 0.87 0.43
CA LEU A 91 -7.12 1.23 1.64
C LEU A 91 -6.78 0.30 2.82
N ASN A 92 -6.13 -0.85 2.58
CA ASN A 92 -5.55 -1.63 3.66
C ASN A 92 -4.18 -1.03 4.05
N PRO A 93 -4.05 -0.41 5.24
CA PRO A 93 -2.79 0.14 5.73
C PRO A 93 -1.67 -0.92 5.82
N GLU A 94 -2.00 -2.20 5.96
CA GLU A 94 -1.02 -3.30 5.96
C GLU A 94 -0.26 -3.37 4.64
N ASN A 95 -0.92 -3.16 3.51
CA ASN A 95 -0.27 -3.17 2.19
C ASN A 95 0.76 -2.05 2.07
N VAL A 96 0.45 -0.85 2.58
CA VAL A 96 1.37 0.29 2.57
C VAL A 96 2.61 -0.01 3.42
N ILE A 97 2.43 -0.63 4.59
CA ILE A 97 3.53 -1.05 5.47
C ILE A 97 4.42 -2.08 4.77
N ILE A 98 3.82 -3.10 4.13
CA ILE A 98 4.54 -4.13 3.38
C ILE A 98 5.35 -3.51 2.24
N PHE A 99 4.77 -2.60 1.45
CA PHE A 99 5.50 -1.92 0.38
C PHE A 99 6.68 -1.09 0.90
N ASN A 100 6.49 -0.36 2.00
CA ASN A 100 7.59 0.39 2.60
C ASN A 100 8.72 -0.51 3.11
N MET A 101 8.37 -1.65 3.72
CA MET A 101 9.35 -2.66 4.14
C MET A 101 10.13 -3.23 2.95
N GLN A 102 9.45 -3.56 1.84
CA GLN A 102 10.09 -4.00 0.61
C GLN A 102 11.06 -2.96 0.04
N ARG A 103 10.68 -1.67 0.07
CA ARG A 103 11.56 -0.59 -0.39
C ARG A 103 12.81 -0.45 0.46
N LEU A 104 12.68 -0.59 1.78
CA LEU A 104 13.82 -0.61 2.70
C LEU A 104 14.75 -1.80 2.43
N GLU A 105 14.19 -2.98 2.20
CA GLU A 105 14.95 -4.17 1.82
C GLU A 105 15.73 -3.99 0.51
N VAL A 106 15.10 -3.42 -0.53
CA VAL A 106 15.78 -3.09 -1.78
C VAL A 106 16.93 -2.09 -1.58
N GLN A 107 16.72 -1.07 -0.75
CA GLN A 107 17.76 -0.10 -0.40
C GLN A 107 18.93 -0.78 0.33
N ARG A 108 18.64 -1.64 1.31
CA ARG A 108 19.65 -2.40 2.05
C ARG A 108 20.53 -3.22 1.11
N THR A 109 19.93 -3.94 0.16
CA THR A 109 20.66 -4.76 -0.81
C THR A 109 21.66 -3.94 -1.62
N ARG A 110 21.30 -2.74 -2.07
CA ARG A 110 22.24 -1.88 -2.83
C ARG A 110 23.36 -1.33 -1.98
N LEU A 111 23.04 -0.95 -0.74
CA LEU A 111 24.07 -0.46 0.16
C LEU A 111 25.08 -1.57 0.45
N ARG A 112 24.66 -2.84 0.53
CA ARG A 112 25.57 -3.98 0.60
C ARG A 112 26.42 -4.12 -0.66
N GLU A 113 25.83 -4.04 -1.85
CA GLU A 113 26.59 -4.07 -3.11
C GLU A 113 27.59 -2.90 -3.24
N GLN A 114 27.28 -1.73 -2.68
CA GLN A 114 28.19 -0.59 -2.61
C GLN A 114 29.29 -0.82 -1.56
N LEU A 115 28.95 -1.42 -0.42
CA LEU A 115 29.87 -1.73 0.66
C LEU A 115 30.97 -2.69 0.18
N ASP A 116 30.60 -3.70 -0.61
CA ASP A 116 31.56 -4.65 -1.21
C ASP A 116 32.59 -3.97 -2.13
N LYS A 117 32.23 -2.81 -2.71
CA LYS A 117 33.07 -2.03 -3.63
C LYS A 117 33.81 -0.89 -2.95
N ALA A 118 33.48 -0.56 -1.70
CA ALA A 118 34.06 0.56 -1.01
C ALA A 118 35.53 0.29 -0.67
N GLU A 119 36.41 1.21 -1.05
CA GLU A 119 37.86 1.09 -0.85
C GLU A 119 38.31 1.80 0.44
N SER A 120 37.64 2.91 0.79
CA SER A 120 38.01 3.68 1.97
C SER A 120 37.27 3.20 3.23
N PHE A 121 37.98 3.22 4.37
CA PHE A 121 37.38 2.88 5.65
C PHE A 121 36.20 3.80 6.02
N GLN A 122 36.32 5.11 5.74
CA GLN A 122 35.25 6.06 6.05
C GLN A 122 33.98 5.79 5.24
N GLU A 123 34.11 5.46 3.97
CA GLU A 123 32.98 5.09 3.12
C GLU A 123 32.34 3.78 3.58
N ARG A 124 33.15 2.76 3.91
CA ARG A 124 32.64 1.50 4.48
C ARG A 124 31.84 1.75 5.76
N LEU A 125 32.40 2.51 6.70
CA LEU A 125 31.74 2.82 7.96
C LEU A 125 30.42 3.59 7.74
N ALA A 126 30.39 4.52 6.79
CA ALA A 126 29.17 5.26 6.46
C ALA A 126 28.09 4.33 5.87
N LEU A 127 28.46 3.43 4.96
CA LEU A 127 27.54 2.45 4.36
C LEU A 127 27.03 1.44 5.40
N GLU A 128 27.90 0.92 6.26
CA GLU A 128 27.53 0.02 7.37
C GLU A 128 26.52 0.68 8.31
N ARG A 129 26.74 1.94 8.67
CA ARG A 129 25.81 2.70 9.51
C ARG A 129 24.43 2.86 8.84
N LEU A 130 24.40 3.18 7.55
CA LEU A 130 23.13 3.30 6.82
C LEU A 130 22.38 1.96 6.73
N ILE A 131 23.10 0.86 6.50
CA ILE A 131 22.52 -0.50 6.53
C ILE A 131 21.92 -0.78 7.90
N TYR A 132 22.68 -0.51 8.98
CA TYR A 132 22.20 -0.70 10.35
C TYR A 132 20.93 0.12 10.66
N GLU A 133 20.87 1.37 10.22
CA GLU A 133 19.69 2.21 10.38
C GLU A 133 18.46 1.65 9.64
N ILE A 134 18.65 1.07 8.45
CA ILE A 134 17.57 0.38 7.73
C ILE A 134 17.10 -0.85 8.49
N ASP A 135 18.01 -1.69 8.98
CA ASP A 135 17.67 -2.90 9.73
C ASP A 135 16.91 -2.55 11.02
N CYS A 136 17.31 -1.47 11.72
CA CYS A 136 16.57 -0.96 12.88
C CYS A 136 15.14 -0.53 12.53
N LYS A 137 14.94 0.15 11.39
CA LYS A 137 13.61 0.59 10.93
C LYS A 137 12.72 -0.61 10.59
N ILE A 138 13.26 -1.62 9.89
CA ILE A 138 12.54 -2.85 9.56
C ILE A 138 12.13 -3.59 10.85
N LEU A 139 13.06 -3.75 11.79
CA LEU A 139 12.76 -4.37 13.09
C LEU A 139 11.69 -3.60 13.87
N HIS A 140 11.74 -2.27 13.86
CA HIS A 140 10.73 -1.43 14.50
C HIS A 140 9.34 -1.64 13.89
N ILE A 141 9.25 -1.73 12.55
CA ILE A 141 7.99 -2.04 11.85
C ILE A 141 7.46 -3.41 12.28
N HIS A 142 8.31 -4.45 12.33
CA HIS A 142 7.90 -5.77 12.80
C HIS A 142 7.37 -5.76 14.24
N ASN A 143 8.04 -5.06 15.14
CA ASN A 143 7.59 -4.92 16.53
C ASN A 143 6.21 -4.25 16.60
N LYS A 144 5.99 -3.18 15.84
CA LYS A 144 4.70 -2.48 15.81
C LYS A 144 3.57 -3.34 15.24
N LEU A 145 3.86 -4.11 14.18
CA LEU A 145 2.91 -5.08 13.64
C LEU A 145 2.58 -6.18 14.66
N GLY A 146 3.60 -6.75 15.32
CA GLY A 146 3.41 -7.75 16.38
C GLY A 146 2.57 -7.24 17.55
N GLU A 147 2.85 -6.03 18.03
CA GLU A 147 2.03 -5.35 19.06
C GLU A 147 0.58 -5.17 18.60
N SER A 148 0.37 -4.77 17.34
CA SER A 148 -0.97 -4.60 16.78
C SER A 148 -1.73 -5.92 16.68
N SER A 149 -1.11 -6.96 16.14
CA SER A 149 -1.69 -8.29 16.05
C SER A 149 -2.05 -8.85 17.41
N LYS A 150 -1.17 -8.68 18.41
CA LYS A 150 -1.46 -9.07 19.79
C LYS A 150 -2.72 -8.38 20.31
N ARG A 151 -2.83 -7.06 20.17
CA ARG A 151 -4.01 -6.30 20.61
C ARG A 151 -5.30 -6.77 19.94
N ILE A 152 -5.25 -7.06 18.64
CA ILE A 152 -6.42 -7.57 17.91
C ILE A 152 -6.85 -8.93 18.49
N VAL A 153 -5.91 -9.85 18.70
CA VAL A 153 -6.19 -11.16 19.30
C VAL A 153 -6.78 -11.00 20.70
N ASP A 154 -6.17 -10.17 21.56
CA ASP A 154 -6.62 -9.93 22.92
C ASP A 154 -8.07 -9.37 22.94
N LEU A 155 -8.38 -8.42 22.04
CA LEU A 155 -9.73 -7.88 21.87
C LEU A 155 -10.72 -8.95 21.39
N SER A 156 -10.36 -9.74 20.38
CA SER A 156 -11.20 -10.83 19.87
C SER A 156 -11.50 -11.86 20.94
N VAL A 157 -10.48 -12.28 21.71
CA VAL A 157 -10.64 -13.19 22.85
C VAL A 157 -11.59 -12.58 23.89
N GLY A 158 -11.44 -11.30 24.21
CA GLY A 158 -12.32 -10.58 25.12
C GLY A 158 -13.78 -10.58 24.67
N VAL A 159 -14.02 -10.27 23.39
CA VAL A 159 -15.37 -10.28 22.79
C VAL A 159 -15.99 -11.67 22.82
N ILE A 160 -15.24 -12.70 22.44
CA ILE A 160 -15.74 -14.08 22.43
C ILE A 160 -16.03 -14.56 23.85
N ASN A 161 -15.13 -14.30 24.81
CA ASN A 161 -15.35 -14.68 26.21
C ASN A 161 -16.57 -13.98 26.81
N LYS A 162 -16.80 -12.71 26.46
CA LYS A 162 -18.02 -11.99 26.86
C LYS A 162 -19.26 -12.68 26.29
N TRP A 163 -19.26 -12.96 24.99
CA TRP A 163 -20.37 -13.67 24.34
C TRP A 163 -20.61 -15.06 24.96
N LEU A 164 -19.57 -15.84 25.26
CA LEU A 164 -19.68 -17.14 25.90
C LEU A 164 -20.31 -17.03 27.30
N LYS A 165 -19.94 -16.00 28.06
CA LYS A 165 -20.54 -15.71 29.38
C LYS A 165 -22.02 -15.34 29.26
N ASP A 166 -22.36 -14.44 28.35
CA ASP A 166 -23.74 -13.97 28.14
C ASP A 166 -24.66 -15.12 27.68
N ASN A 167 -24.10 -16.11 26.97
CA ASN A 167 -24.81 -17.30 26.50
C ASN A 167 -24.65 -18.53 27.41
N LYS A 168 -24.15 -18.35 28.65
CA LYS A 168 -23.99 -19.41 29.66
C LYS A 168 -23.24 -20.65 29.13
N LYS A 169 -22.21 -20.42 28.31
CA LYS A 169 -21.28 -21.47 27.89
C LYS A 169 -20.13 -21.55 28.89
N ASP A 170 -19.64 -22.74 29.19
CA ASP A 170 -18.59 -22.95 30.19
C ASP A 170 -17.16 -22.78 29.63
N ASN A 171 -17.01 -22.80 28.30
CA ASN A 171 -15.70 -22.68 27.64
C ASN A 171 -15.16 -21.24 27.75
N ARG A 172 -13.83 -21.10 27.88
CA ARG A 172 -13.13 -19.81 27.83
C ARG A 172 -11.91 -19.92 26.92
N LEU A 173 -11.70 -18.88 26.13
CA LEU A 173 -10.48 -18.73 25.34
C LEU A 173 -9.41 -18.03 26.19
N LEU A 174 -8.18 -18.50 26.09
CA LEU A 174 -6.99 -17.87 26.67
C LEU A 174 -6.21 -17.18 25.54
N THR A 175 -5.53 -16.08 25.85
CA THR A 175 -4.64 -15.46 24.86
C THR A 175 -3.36 -16.30 24.71
N LEU A 176 -2.76 -16.23 23.52
CA LEU A 176 -1.57 -17.03 23.18
C LEU A 176 -0.35 -16.71 24.08
N PHE A 177 -0.33 -15.52 24.69
CA PHE A 177 0.79 -15.03 25.51
C PHE A 177 0.39 -14.79 26.98
N ASP A 178 -0.73 -15.34 27.44
CA ASP A 178 -1.10 -15.24 28.85
C ASP A 178 -0.04 -15.90 29.73
N LYS A 179 0.67 -15.09 30.52
CA LYS A 179 1.59 -15.59 31.54
C LYS A 179 0.83 -15.70 32.85
N ILE A 180 0.35 -16.91 33.16
CA ILE A 180 -0.22 -17.23 34.46
C ILE A 180 0.88 -17.83 35.32
N SER A 181 1.24 -17.14 36.41
CA SER A 181 2.15 -17.71 37.41
C SER A 181 1.42 -18.78 38.21
N VAL A 182 1.95 -20.00 38.22
CA VAL A 182 1.38 -21.14 38.92
C VAL A 182 2.50 -21.89 39.65
N SER A 183 2.16 -22.57 40.75
CA SER A 183 3.10 -23.48 41.41
C SER A 183 3.45 -24.66 40.50
N ASP A 184 4.61 -25.30 40.69
CA ASP A 184 5.04 -26.43 39.86
C ASP A 184 4.02 -27.58 39.88
N LYS A 185 3.43 -27.87 41.05
CA LYS A 185 2.35 -28.87 41.18
C LYS A 185 1.11 -28.53 40.33
N ALA A 186 0.74 -27.25 40.25
CA ALA A 186 -0.37 -26.80 39.43
C ALA A 186 -0.02 -26.83 37.94
N LYS A 187 1.22 -26.45 37.58
CA LYS A 187 1.75 -26.55 36.21
C LYS A 187 1.70 -27.98 35.67
N GLU A 188 2.11 -28.96 36.46
CA GLU A 188 2.04 -30.39 36.08
C GLU A 188 0.61 -30.84 35.82
N LYS A 189 -0.33 -30.48 36.70
CA LYS A 189 -1.75 -30.78 36.53
C LYS A 189 -2.34 -30.14 35.28
N ILE A 190 -2.09 -28.84 35.06
CA ILE A 190 -2.54 -28.11 33.86
C ILE A 190 -1.97 -28.74 32.59
N THR A 191 -0.68 -29.08 32.59
CA THR A 191 -0.01 -29.70 31.44
C THR A 191 -0.60 -31.06 31.11
N LYS A 192 -0.92 -31.86 32.14
CA LYS A 192 -1.58 -33.16 31.97
C LYS A 192 -2.97 -33.01 31.33
N ILE A 193 -3.78 -32.07 31.84
CA ILE A 193 -5.11 -31.77 31.28
C ILE A 193 -5.01 -31.34 29.81
N ILE A 194 -4.08 -30.42 29.48
CA ILE A 194 -3.88 -29.95 28.10
C ILE A 194 -3.51 -31.10 27.16
N LYS A 195 -2.67 -32.05 27.61
CA LYS A 195 -2.29 -33.22 26.81
C LYS A 195 -3.47 -34.17 26.59
N GLU A 196 -4.27 -34.41 27.62
CA GLU A 196 -5.46 -35.28 27.53
C GLU A 196 -6.53 -34.69 26.61
N ASP A 197 -6.76 -33.37 26.65
CA ASP A 197 -7.71 -32.69 25.78
C ASP A 197 -7.24 -32.60 24.32
N LYS A 198 -5.93 -32.45 24.06
CA LYS A 198 -5.38 -32.45 22.70
C LYS A 198 -5.54 -33.78 21.96
N ILE A 199 -5.75 -34.89 22.67
CA ILE A 199 -5.91 -36.22 22.08
C ILE A 199 -7.38 -36.49 21.70
N ARG A 200 -8.34 -35.73 22.24
CA ARG A 200 -9.75 -35.86 21.82
C ARG A 200 -9.92 -35.25 20.42
N PRO A 201 -10.42 -36.00 19.43
CA PRO A 201 -10.74 -35.42 18.14
C PRO A 201 -11.85 -34.38 18.35
N SER A 202 -11.63 -33.18 17.79
CA SER A 202 -12.66 -32.16 17.67
C SER A 202 -13.85 -32.74 16.91
N ILE A 203 -14.99 -32.87 17.59
CA ILE A 203 -16.29 -33.26 17.04
C ILE A 203 -16.77 -32.16 16.07
#